data_AF-A0A7X6A5L6-F1
#
_entry.id   AF-A0A7X6A5L6-F1
#
_cell.length_a   1.000
_cell.length_b   1.000
_cell.length_c   1.000
_cell.angle_alpha   90.00
_cell.angle_beta   90.00
_cell.angle_gamma   90.00
#
_symmetry.space_group_name_H-M   'P 1'
#
loop_
_entity.id
_entity.type
_entity.pdbx_description
1 polymer ?
#
loop_
_entity_poly.entity_id
_entity_poly.type
_entity_poly.pdbx_seq_one_letter_code
_entity_poly.pdbx_strand_id
1 'polypeptide(L)'
;MSADEVGIPLQAFDALLHSPNVPTVCRALNMYQVAAAYTRLSGGNPLEPLAADVREVAREILARPPVEAGDDIRAGFDHLSALNVLTTLAEPDDVDLITGVLNDTTDNEIRAVASLAADTARRRAGE
;
A
#
# COMPACT_ATOMS: atom_id res chain seq x y z
N MET A 1 -30.66 -9.10 11.62
CA MET A 1 -29.46 -9.39 10.82
C MET A 1 -28.52 -8.23 11.04
N SER A 2 -27.47 -8.44 11.84
CA SER A 2 -26.53 -7.39 12.24
C SER A 2 -25.55 -7.12 11.10
N ALA A 3 -25.12 -5.87 10.96
CA ALA A 3 -24.25 -5.39 9.87
C ALA A 3 -22.81 -5.95 9.87
N ASP A 4 -22.56 -7.07 10.56
CA ASP A 4 -21.22 -7.64 10.79
C ASP A 4 -20.74 -8.62 9.70
N GLU A 5 -21.56 -8.91 8.68
CA GLU A 5 -21.35 -10.10 7.83
C GLU A 5 -20.79 -9.83 6.42
N VAL A 6 -20.32 -8.61 6.10
CA VAL A 6 -19.76 -8.30 4.75
C VAL A 6 -18.39 -7.58 4.80
N GLY A 7 -17.82 -7.36 5.97
CA GLY A 7 -16.46 -6.84 6.12
C GLY A 7 -15.45 -7.97 6.26
N ILE A 8 -14.25 -7.82 5.68
CA ILE A 8 -13.10 -8.61 6.16
C ILE A 8 -12.97 -8.29 7.66
N PRO A 9 -13.01 -9.28 8.57
CA PRO A 9 -12.79 -9.00 9.99
C PRO A 9 -11.45 -8.29 10.14
N LEU A 10 -11.40 -7.14 10.82
CA LEU A 10 -10.18 -6.34 10.96
C LEU A 10 -8.98 -7.18 11.42
N GLN A 11 -9.22 -8.15 12.33
CA GLN A 11 -8.21 -9.11 12.80
C GLN A 11 -7.68 -10.02 11.69
N ALA A 12 -8.53 -10.44 10.76
CA ALA A 12 -8.10 -11.26 9.62
C ALA A 12 -7.26 -10.44 8.63
N PHE A 13 -7.65 -9.18 8.38
CA PHE A 13 -6.83 -8.29 7.56
C PHE A 13 -5.47 -8.02 8.21
N ASP A 14 -5.46 -7.70 9.50
CA ASP A 14 -4.26 -7.45 10.29
C ASP A 14 -3.29 -8.64 10.26
N ALA A 15 -3.80 -9.86 10.40
CA ALA A 15 -3.00 -11.08 10.29
C ALA A 15 -2.37 -11.28 8.89
N LEU A 16 -3.06 -10.87 7.82
CA LEU A 16 -2.51 -10.90 6.46
C LEU A 16 -1.43 -9.83 6.27
N LEU A 17 -1.67 -8.63 6.79
CA LEU A 17 -0.77 -7.48 6.69
C LEU A 17 0.58 -7.75 7.37
N HIS A 18 0.56 -8.43 8.51
CA HIS A 18 1.75 -8.77 9.30
C HIS A 18 2.30 -10.19 9.01
N SER A 19 1.87 -10.82 7.92
CA SER A 19 2.35 -12.15 7.53
C SER A 19 3.85 -12.12 7.17
N PRO A 20 4.63 -13.15 7.53
CA PRO A 20 6.01 -13.26 7.07
C PRO A 20 6.12 -13.60 5.57
N ASN A 21 5.00 -13.92 4.91
CA ASN A 21 4.96 -14.26 3.49
C ASN A 21 4.67 -13.00 2.66
N VAL A 22 5.66 -12.54 1.88
CA VAL A 22 5.56 -11.31 1.06
C VAL A 22 4.35 -11.30 0.12
N PRO A 23 4.05 -12.36 -0.66
CA PRO A 23 2.83 -12.40 -1.46
C PRO A 23 1.54 -12.14 -0.67
N THR A 24 1.46 -12.64 0.57
CA THR A 24 0.32 -12.44 1.47
C THR A 24 0.19 -10.97 1.90
N VAL A 25 1.31 -10.34 2.26
CA VAL A 25 1.34 -8.91 2.62
C VAL A 25 0.92 -8.05 1.41
N CYS A 26 1.47 -8.31 0.23
CA CYS A 26 1.09 -7.60 -1.00
C CYS A 26 -0.41 -7.74 -1.30
N ARG A 27 -0.99 -8.91 -1.04
CA ARG A 27 -2.44 -9.12 -1.17
C ARG A 27 -3.22 -8.25 -0.19
N ALA A 28 -2.78 -8.14 1.07
CA ALA A 28 -3.41 -7.25 2.05
C ALA A 28 -3.34 -5.77 1.61
N LEU A 29 -2.19 -5.30 1.15
CA LEU A 29 -2.03 -3.92 0.64
C LEU A 29 -2.97 -3.63 -0.54
N ASN A 30 -3.06 -4.56 -1.49
CA ASN A 30 -3.97 -4.42 -2.63
C ASN A 30 -5.45 -4.50 -2.22
N MET A 31 -5.79 -5.29 -1.20
CA MET A 31 -7.15 -5.32 -0.62
C MET A 31 -7.50 -3.97 0.01
N TYR A 32 -6.57 -3.34 0.73
CA TYR A 32 -6.78 -1.99 1.26
C TYR A 32 -7.05 -0.99 0.14
N GLN A 33 -6.22 -1.02 -0.91
CA GLN A 33 -6.37 -0.07 -2.02
C GLN A 33 -7.71 -0.23 -2.75
N VAL A 34 -8.17 -1.47 -2.94
CA VAL A 34 -9.51 -1.74 -3.47
C VAL A 34 -10.58 -1.14 -2.55
N ALA A 35 -10.52 -1.41 -1.24
CA ALA A 35 -11.49 -0.87 -0.29
C ALA A 35 -11.49 0.68 -0.27
N ALA A 36 -10.32 1.29 -0.32
CA ALA A 36 -10.15 2.73 -0.41
C ALA A 36 -10.78 3.33 -1.68
N ALA A 37 -10.61 2.69 -2.84
CA ALA A 37 -11.20 3.13 -4.10
C ALA A 37 -12.74 3.13 -4.08
N TYR A 38 -13.36 2.22 -3.30
CA TYR A 38 -14.81 2.13 -3.19
C TYR A 38 -15.42 2.98 -2.06
N THR A 39 -14.61 3.65 -1.24
CA THR A 39 -15.04 4.42 -0.05
C THR A 39 -16.24 5.34 -0.30
N ARG A 40 -16.25 6.07 -1.43
CA ARG A 40 -17.35 7.01 -1.76
C ARG A 40 -18.66 6.31 -2.09
N LEU A 41 -18.61 5.05 -2.53
CA LEU A 41 -19.76 4.24 -2.92
C LEU A 41 -20.25 3.36 -1.76
N SER A 42 -19.36 2.96 -0.85
CA SER A 42 -19.65 2.06 0.28
C SER A 42 -19.97 2.76 1.61
N GLY A 43 -19.93 4.10 1.65
CA GLY A 43 -20.17 4.87 2.88
C GLY A 43 -18.99 4.87 3.86
N GLY A 44 -17.78 4.55 3.38
CA GLY A 44 -16.56 4.45 4.19
C GLY A 44 -15.65 3.30 3.74
N ASN A 45 -14.38 3.39 4.09
CA ASN A 45 -13.45 2.26 4.00
C ASN A 45 -13.55 1.45 5.29
N PRO A 46 -13.99 0.17 5.27
CA PRO A 46 -14.05 -0.64 6.48
C PRO A 46 -12.67 -0.87 7.11
N LEU A 47 -11.58 -0.69 6.36
CA LEU A 47 -10.20 -0.86 6.81
C LEU A 47 -9.54 0.45 7.27
N GLU A 48 -10.24 1.58 7.22
CA GLU A 48 -9.74 2.90 7.67
C GLU A 48 -9.06 2.86 9.06
N PRO A 49 -9.57 2.10 10.06
CA PRO A 49 -8.90 2.03 11.37
C PRO A 49 -7.47 1.48 11.34
N LEU A 50 -7.07 0.79 10.27
CA LEU A 50 -5.74 0.21 10.08
C LEU A 50 -4.87 1.01 9.10
N ALA A 51 -5.30 2.21 8.68
CA ALA A 51 -4.59 3.02 7.69
C ALA A 51 -3.14 3.33 8.08
N ALA A 52 -2.89 3.65 9.35
CA ALA A 52 -1.55 3.94 9.86
C ALA A 52 -0.63 2.72 9.76
N ASP A 53 -1.12 1.54 10.17
CA ASP A 53 -0.35 0.29 10.12
C ASP A 53 -0.08 -0.14 8.68
N VAL A 54 -1.06 0.02 7.80
CA VAL A 54 -0.92 -0.25 6.36
C VAL A 54 0.15 0.65 5.74
N ARG A 55 0.16 1.94 6.08
CA ARG A 55 1.20 2.87 5.64
C ARG A 55 2.58 2.45 6.16
N GLU A 56 2.69 2.10 7.44
CA GLU A 56 3.98 1.71 8.01
C GLU A 56 4.54 0.45 7.35
N VAL A 57 3.71 -0.59 7.14
CA VAL A 57 4.13 -1.80 6.41
C VAL A 57 4.53 -1.49 4.97
N ALA A 58 3.84 -0.58 4.29
CA ALA A 58 4.25 -0.15 2.96
C ALA A 58 5.63 0.54 2.99
N ARG A 59 5.90 1.40 3.98
CA ARG A 59 7.22 2.04 4.15
C ARG A 59 8.31 1.02 4.42
N GLU A 60 8.05 0.04 5.28
CA GLU A 60 8.99 -1.04 5.58
C GLU A 60 9.37 -1.87 4.35
N ILE A 61 8.43 -2.09 3.43
CA ILE A 61 8.69 -2.76 2.15
C ILE A 61 9.61 -1.90 1.27
N LEU A 62 9.31 -0.61 1.12
CA LEU A 62 10.09 0.30 0.27
C LEU A 62 11.50 0.56 0.81
N ALA A 63 11.72 0.39 2.12
CA ALA A 63 13.04 0.49 2.75
C ALA A 63 13.97 -0.68 2.41
N ARG A 64 13.46 -1.75 1.78
CA ARG A 64 14.21 -2.94 1.37
C ARG A 64 14.36 -2.98 -0.15
N PRO A 65 15.37 -3.67 -0.69
CA PRO A 65 15.43 -3.93 -2.13
C PRO A 65 14.14 -4.60 -2.62
N PRO A 66 13.64 -4.26 -3.83
CA PRO A 66 12.47 -4.92 -4.40
C PRO A 66 12.68 -6.43 -4.49
N VAL A 67 11.61 -7.22 -4.31
CA VAL A 67 11.72 -8.67 -4.48
C VAL A 67 12.10 -9.04 -5.91
N GLU A 68 12.98 -10.03 -6.04
CA GLU A 68 13.28 -10.69 -7.31
C GLU A 68 12.06 -11.46 -7.81
N ALA A 69 12.05 -11.78 -9.11
CA ALA A 69 10.99 -12.62 -9.68
C ALA A 69 11.03 -14.04 -9.09
N GLY A 70 9.86 -14.59 -8.76
CA GLY A 70 9.68 -15.97 -8.30
C GLY A 70 8.44 -16.61 -8.94
N ASP A 71 8.08 -17.81 -8.49
CA ASP A 71 6.98 -18.58 -9.07
C ASP A 71 5.61 -17.89 -8.93
N ASP A 72 5.39 -17.19 -7.80
CA ASP A 72 4.10 -16.58 -7.46
C ASP A 72 4.02 -15.07 -7.74
N ILE A 73 5.16 -14.39 -7.92
CA ILE A 73 5.23 -12.93 -8.05
C ILE A 73 6.30 -12.50 -9.05
N ARG A 74 5.99 -11.46 -9.82
CA ARG A 74 6.98 -10.80 -10.69
C ARG A 74 7.96 -9.96 -9.87
N ALA A 75 9.11 -9.64 -10.46
CA ALA A 75 10.07 -8.72 -9.85
C ALA A 75 9.42 -7.37 -9.51
N GLY A 76 9.74 -6.85 -8.32
CA GLY A 76 9.27 -5.56 -7.80
C GLY A 76 7.77 -5.49 -7.50
N PHE A 77 7.07 -6.62 -7.43
CA PHE A 77 5.63 -6.65 -7.14
C PHE A 77 5.28 -6.12 -5.75
N ASP A 78 6.18 -6.29 -4.79
CA ASP A 78 6.07 -5.76 -3.43
C ASP A 78 6.13 -4.23 -3.40
N HIS A 79 7.11 -3.65 -4.07
CA HIS A 79 7.23 -2.21 -4.25
C HIS A 79 6.01 -1.64 -4.97
N LEU A 80 5.53 -2.30 -6.02
CA LEU A 80 4.31 -1.87 -6.71
C LEU A 80 3.10 -1.85 -5.76
N SER A 81 2.90 -2.90 -4.97
CA SER A 81 1.77 -3.01 -4.04
C SER A 81 1.86 -1.96 -2.92
N ALA A 82 3.05 -1.73 -2.38
CA ALA A 82 3.32 -0.69 -1.38
C ALA A 82 3.11 0.73 -1.93
N LEU A 83 3.67 1.05 -3.10
CA LEU A 83 3.47 2.36 -3.72
C LEU A 83 2.01 2.61 -4.06
N ASN A 84 1.28 1.58 -4.51
CA ASN A 84 -0.12 1.70 -4.86
C ASN A 84 -0.95 2.13 -3.65
N VAL A 85 -0.75 1.53 -2.47
CA VAL A 85 -1.49 1.96 -1.27
C VAL A 85 -1.08 3.38 -0.82
N LEU A 86 0.18 3.74 -1.02
CA LEU A 86 0.69 5.09 -0.73
C LEU A 86 0.14 6.18 -1.66
N THR A 87 -0.42 5.83 -2.84
CA THR A 87 -1.20 6.81 -3.63
C THR A 87 -2.43 7.33 -2.89
N THR A 88 -2.88 6.62 -1.85
CA THR A 88 -3.97 7.03 -0.97
C THR A 88 -3.46 7.48 0.39
N LEU A 89 -2.42 6.83 0.92
CA LEU A 89 -2.02 6.97 2.33
C LEU A 89 -0.73 7.76 2.57
N ALA A 90 0.03 8.13 1.54
CA ALA A 90 1.32 8.78 1.75
C ALA A 90 1.18 10.11 2.50
N GLU A 91 2.06 10.29 3.48
CA GLU A 91 2.20 11.50 4.27
C GLU A 91 3.50 12.25 3.90
N PRO A 92 3.68 13.51 4.33
CA PRO A 92 4.88 14.29 4.02
C PRO A 92 6.20 13.59 4.39
N ASP A 93 6.21 12.84 5.49
CA ASP A 93 7.38 12.08 5.96
C ASP A 93 7.79 10.93 5.02
N ASP A 94 6.98 10.61 4.02
CA ASP A 94 7.23 9.53 3.05
C ASP A 94 7.94 10.03 1.78
N VAL A 95 8.08 11.36 1.61
CA VAL A 95 8.62 11.98 0.38
C VAL A 95 10.03 11.48 0.05
N ASP A 96 10.93 11.45 1.05
CA ASP A 96 12.33 11.07 0.83
C ASP A 96 12.45 9.59 0.45
N LEU A 97 11.68 8.72 1.12
CA LEU A 97 11.64 7.29 0.83
C LEU A 97 11.14 7.02 -0.60
N ILE A 98 10.02 7.63 -1.00
CA ILE A 98 9.45 7.46 -2.34
C ILE A 98 10.38 8.05 -3.41
N THR A 99 11.07 9.15 -3.11
CA THR A 99 12.07 9.75 -4.01
C THR A 99 13.28 8.84 -4.21
N GLY A 100 13.72 8.14 -3.16
CA GLY A 100 14.73 7.08 -3.27
C GLY A 100 14.33 6.01 -4.30
N VAL A 101 13.10 5.48 -4.16
CA VAL A 101 12.56 4.48 -5.10
C VAL A 101 12.51 5.02 -6.54
N LEU A 102 12.10 6.28 -6.74
CA LEU A 102 12.07 6.91 -8.07
C LEU A 102 13.45 7.01 -8.72
N ASN A 103 14.49 7.28 -7.94
CA ASN A 103 15.85 7.43 -8.44
C ASN A 103 16.49 6.09 -8.80
N ASP A 104 16.16 5.04 -8.04
CA ASP A 104 16.80 3.73 -8.19
C ASP A 104 16.07 2.80 -9.18
N THR A 105 14.77 3.00 -9.39
CA THR A 105 13.97 2.08 -10.22
C THR A 105 14.22 2.25 -11.72
N THR A 106 14.45 1.13 -12.39
CA THR A 106 14.48 1.04 -13.85
C THR A 106 13.12 0.63 -14.44
N ASP A 107 12.19 0.14 -13.61
CA ASP A 107 10.86 -0.31 -14.01
C ASP A 107 9.92 0.91 -14.21
N ASN A 108 9.36 1.03 -15.41
CA ASN A 108 8.49 2.15 -15.78
C ASN A 108 7.16 2.17 -15.02
N GLU A 109 6.62 1.00 -14.67
CA GLU A 109 5.37 0.88 -13.93
C GLU A 109 5.58 1.30 -12.47
N ILE A 110 6.66 0.82 -11.84
CA ILE A 110 7.05 1.27 -10.49
C ILE A 110 7.27 2.78 -10.48
N ARG A 111 7.97 3.33 -11.50
CA ARG A 111 8.20 4.78 -11.61
C ARG A 111 6.89 5.56 -11.71
N ALA A 112 5.92 5.06 -12.49
CA ALA A 112 4.63 5.72 -12.66
C ALA A 112 3.86 5.76 -11.33
N VAL A 113 3.75 4.64 -10.62
CA VAL A 113 3.01 4.57 -9.35
C VAL A 113 3.73 5.35 -8.25
N ALA A 114 5.06 5.30 -8.19
CA ALA A 114 5.84 6.11 -7.25
C ALA A 114 5.66 7.61 -7.46
N SER A 115 5.51 8.06 -8.72
CA SER A 115 5.23 9.46 -9.02
C SER A 115 3.88 9.91 -8.45
N LEU A 116 2.85 9.04 -8.50
CA LEU A 116 1.53 9.32 -7.93
C LEU A 116 1.56 9.34 -6.39
N ALA A 117 2.31 8.42 -5.78
CA ALA A 117 2.50 8.39 -4.33
C ALA A 117 3.26 9.64 -3.85
N ALA A 118 4.31 10.06 -4.57
CA ALA A 118 5.07 11.27 -4.26
C ALA A 118 4.21 12.54 -4.37
N ASP A 119 3.34 12.64 -5.39
CA ASP A 119 2.39 13.75 -5.51
C ASP A 119 1.44 13.80 -4.31
N THR A 120 0.93 12.64 -3.88
CA THR A 120 0.06 12.52 -2.71
C THR A 120 0.75 13.02 -1.43
N ALA A 121 1.96 12.53 -1.17
CA ALA A 121 2.78 12.95 -0.03
C ALA A 121 3.01 14.48 -0.02
N ARG A 122 3.32 15.06 -1.19
CA ARG A 122 3.57 16.50 -1.34
C ARG A 122 2.32 17.34 -1.17
N ARG A 123 1.16 16.88 -1.66
CA ARG A 123 -0.11 17.59 -1.48
C ARG A 123 -0.47 17.71 0.01
N ARG A 124 -0.27 16.64 0.78
CA ARG A 124 -0.50 16.66 2.24
C ARG A 124 0.46 17.54 3.02
N ALA A 125 1.64 17.85 2.47
CA ALA A 125 2.59 18.76 3.12
C ALA A 125 2.14 20.23 3.05
N GLY A 126 1.20 20.55 2.16
CA GLY A 126 0.64 21.90 1.99
C GLY A 126 -0.74 22.12 2.62
N GLU A 127 -1.31 21.08 3.27
CA GLU A 127 -2.57 21.14 4.03
C GLU A 127 -2.32 21.55 5.49
#